data_AF-A0ABC8BWD6-F1
#
_entry.id   AF-A0ABC8BWD6-F1
#
_cell.length_a   1.000
_cell.length_b   1.000
_cell.length_c   1.000
_cell.angle_alpha   90.00
_cell.angle_beta   90.00
_cell.angle_gamma   90.00
#
_symmetry.space_group_name_H-M   'P 1'
#
loop_
_entity.id
_entity.type
_entity.pdbx_description
1 polymer ?
#
loop_
_entity_poly.entity_id
_entity_poly.type
_entity_poly.pdbx_seq_one_letter_code
_entity_poly.pdbx_strand_id
1 'polypeptide(L)'
;MIRGRGLSALALGVTGALIAALATGCTSGEGTAGQTSFCWGTLSGGDAAKMSVRPLERYASDDDDLKSPYLVHCKVGAGMSDKGAMRDLEFTLVLGSVTGQFSVWRMADDIAGYSPFRGAVDGVPGWVNRKMAGVLLPSACEKSLQVGGPPYLRIEANNDQEDTWKDGKLQERMAAVLMKAATGVTEKLHCSAPSFTVPKTVPELVEPRPLDPGAACGLPGFAPLRPSAPAFEEYVTPGDARLWSCAIRFPDDPDGVVNFTVTQDPRLTWFFPDEGPGRTVLTCSGRRTLLQSDRFDRSDAMSGAEHVRPREELSAAFEKAVRESSLC
;
A
#
# COMPACT_ATOMS: atom_id res chain seq x y z
N MET A 1 -10.88 -8.91 -85.85
CA MET A 1 -12.21 -9.32 -85.35
C MET A 1 -11.95 -10.46 -84.38
N ILE A 2 -12.19 -10.38 -83.07
CA ILE A 2 -13.38 -9.97 -82.31
C ILE A 2 -12.93 -9.30 -80.99
N ARG A 3 -13.74 -8.33 -80.52
CA ARG A 3 -13.61 -7.52 -79.29
C ARG A 3 -14.11 -8.27 -78.04
N GLY A 4 -13.61 -7.87 -76.87
CA GLY A 4 -14.33 -7.92 -75.57
C GLY A 4 -13.36 -7.76 -74.40
N ARG A 5 -13.21 -6.57 -73.79
CA ARG A 5 -13.84 -6.12 -72.52
C ARG A 5 -13.72 -7.20 -71.43
N GLY A 6 -12.93 -7.06 -70.38
CA GLY A 6 -12.93 -5.98 -69.37
C GLY A 6 -13.44 -6.57 -68.04
N LEU A 7 -12.98 -6.02 -66.89
CA LEU A 7 -13.31 -6.39 -65.49
C LEU A 7 -12.51 -7.60 -64.96
N SER A 8 -12.05 -7.68 -63.71
CA SER A 8 -12.04 -6.76 -62.57
C SER A 8 -11.06 -7.33 -61.54
N ALA A 9 -10.41 -6.45 -60.78
CA ALA A 9 -9.63 -6.80 -59.61
C ALA A 9 -10.52 -7.40 -58.52
N LEU A 10 -10.13 -8.56 -57.97
CA LEU A 10 -10.67 -9.14 -56.75
C LEU A 10 -9.58 -9.03 -55.68
N ALA A 11 -9.63 -7.94 -54.91
CA ALA A 11 -8.89 -7.83 -53.66
C ALA A 11 -9.71 -8.52 -52.55
N LEU A 12 -9.10 -9.51 -51.91
CA LEU A 12 -9.62 -10.22 -50.74
C LEU A 12 -9.69 -9.25 -49.56
N GLY A 13 -10.90 -8.88 -49.14
CA GLY A 13 -11.17 -8.17 -47.90
C GLY A 13 -11.26 -9.15 -46.74
N VAL A 14 -10.28 -9.11 -45.84
CA VAL A 14 -10.30 -9.83 -44.56
C VAL A 14 -10.14 -8.81 -43.43
N THR A 15 -11.23 -8.67 -42.68
CA THR A 15 -11.40 -8.33 -41.25
C THR A 15 -10.37 -7.46 -40.53
N GLY A 16 -10.88 -6.37 -39.95
CA GLY A 16 -10.27 -5.68 -38.82
C GLY A 16 -11.24 -4.65 -38.25
N ALA A 17 -12.12 -5.07 -37.34
CA ALA A 17 -12.94 -4.15 -36.57
C ALA A 17 -12.02 -3.30 -35.67
N LEU A 18 -11.78 -2.04 -36.05
CA LEU A 18 -11.20 -1.04 -35.17
C LEU A 18 -12.25 -0.65 -34.13
N ILE A 19 -12.11 -1.16 -32.91
CA ILE A 19 -12.75 -0.55 -31.74
C ILE A 19 -11.86 0.64 -31.34
N ALA A 20 -12.20 1.82 -31.84
CA ALA A 20 -11.65 3.07 -31.36
C ALA A 20 -12.40 3.47 -30.08
N ALA A 21 -11.80 3.23 -28.92
CA ALA A 21 -12.24 3.81 -27.66
C ALA A 21 -11.78 5.27 -27.62
N LEU A 22 -12.63 6.19 -28.10
CA LEU A 22 -12.48 7.62 -27.87
C LEU A 22 -13.15 7.98 -26.55
N ALA A 23 -12.32 8.22 -25.54
CA ALA A 23 -12.71 9.00 -24.38
C ALA A 23 -12.74 10.48 -24.76
N THR A 24 -13.90 11.13 -24.65
CA THR A 24 -14.08 12.52 -24.20
C THR A 24 -15.56 12.90 -24.20
N GLY A 25 -16.03 13.44 -23.07
CA GLY A 25 -16.99 14.54 -23.07
C GLY A 25 -18.49 14.21 -23.06
N CYS A 26 -19.10 14.41 -21.89
CA CYS A 26 -20.48 14.85 -21.64
C CYS A 26 -21.55 14.52 -22.70
N THR A 27 -22.32 13.46 -22.47
CA THR A 27 -23.69 13.35 -22.99
C THR A 27 -24.67 13.24 -21.83
N SER A 28 -25.36 14.35 -21.58
CA SER A 28 -26.68 14.37 -20.97
C SER A 28 -27.66 13.67 -21.93
N GLY A 29 -28.15 12.50 -21.58
CA GLY A 29 -29.17 11.78 -22.35
C GLY A 29 -29.35 10.34 -21.87
N GLU A 30 -30.60 9.98 -21.58
CA GLU A 30 -31.06 8.70 -21.04
C GLU A 30 -30.38 7.47 -21.66
N GLY A 31 -29.72 6.69 -20.80
CA GLY A 31 -29.14 5.39 -21.14
C GLY A 31 -28.88 4.60 -19.86
N THR A 32 -29.80 3.69 -19.53
CA THR A 32 -29.86 2.87 -18.31
C THR A 32 -28.78 1.78 -18.19
N ALA A 33 -27.66 1.89 -18.90
CA ALA A 33 -26.54 0.95 -18.76
C ALA A 33 -25.56 1.49 -17.72
N GLY A 34 -25.51 0.85 -16.55
CA GLY A 34 -24.50 1.19 -15.54
C GLY A 34 -23.07 1.01 -16.11
N GLN A 35 -22.15 1.85 -15.64
CA GLN A 35 -20.72 1.71 -15.95
C GLN A 35 -20.27 0.27 -15.61
N THR A 36 -19.57 -0.38 -16.53
CA THR A 36 -19.16 -1.81 -16.36
C THR A 36 -17.69 -1.96 -15.99
N SER A 37 -16.91 -0.89 -16.11
CA SER A 37 -15.45 -0.85 -16.01
C SER A 37 -15.04 0.39 -15.24
N PHE A 38 -14.22 0.24 -14.19
CA PHE A 38 -13.92 1.27 -13.19
C PHE A 38 -12.41 1.41 -13.01
N CYS A 39 -11.97 2.57 -12.51
CA CYS A 39 -10.57 2.88 -12.18
C CYS A 39 -9.61 2.51 -13.31
N TRP A 40 -9.66 3.32 -14.37
CA TRP A 40 -8.88 3.17 -15.59
C TRP A 40 -9.18 1.88 -16.33
N GLY A 41 -10.29 1.21 -15.99
CA GLY A 41 -10.70 -0.10 -16.49
C GLY A 41 -9.90 -1.27 -15.94
N THR A 42 -9.45 -1.16 -14.69
CA THR A 42 -8.78 -2.25 -13.96
C THR A 42 -9.76 -3.05 -13.11
N LEU A 43 -10.91 -2.47 -12.77
CA LEU A 43 -11.93 -3.07 -11.91
C LEU A 43 -13.24 -3.28 -12.65
N SER A 44 -13.97 -4.33 -12.27
CA SER A 44 -15.34 -4.60 -12.74
C SER A 44 -16.38 -4.07 -11.73
N GLY A 45 -17.65 -4.01 -12.14
CA GLY A 45 -18.74 -3.66 -11.21
C GLY A 45 -18.84 -4.62 -10.01
N GLY A 46 -18.50 -5.90 -10.19
CA GLY A 46 -18.44 -6.86 -9.09
C GLY A 46 -17.31 -6.57 -8.10
N ASP A 47 -16.23 -5.90 -8.51
CA ASP A 47 -15.16 -5.49 -7.59
C ASP A 47 -15.52 -4.20 -6.86
N ALA A 48 -16.19 -3.26 -7.53
CA ALA A 48 -16.73 -2.07 -6.88
C ALA A 48 -17.75 -2.46 -5.79
N ALA A 49 -18.64 -3.40 -6.09
CA ALA A 49 -19.64 -3.88 -5.14
C ALA A 49 -19.04 -4.61 -3.92
N LYS A 50 -17.88 -5.28 -4.06
CA LYS A 50 -17.19 -5.90 -2.91
C LYS A 50 -16.74 -4.88 -1.88
N MET A 51 -16.48 -3.63 -2.28
CA MET A 51 -16.09 -2.59 -1.34
C MET A 51 -17.28 -1.98 -0.61
N SER A 52 -18.52 -2.39 -0.87
CA SER A 52 -19.71 -1.86 -0.21
C SER A 52 -20.26 -2.83 0.83
N VAL A 53 -20.48 -2.34 2.06
CA VAL A 53 -21.23 -3.08 3.09
C VAL A 53 -22.68 -3.31 2.64
N ARG A 54 -23.27 -2.29 2.01
CA ARG A 54 -24.59 -2.36 1.39
C ARG A 54 -24.43 -2.05 -0.09
N PRO A 55 -24.56 -3.05 -0.98
CA PRO A 55 -24.40 -2.83 -2.40
C PRO A 55 -25.30 -1.70 -2.89
N LEU A 56 -24.72 -0.78 -3.65
CA LEU A 56 -25.46 0.29 -4.31
C LEU A 56 -26.19 -0.26 -5.54
N GLU A 57 -27.31 0.35 -5.91
CA GLU A 57 -28.04 -0.03 -7.13
C GLU A 57 -27.18 0.18 -8.39
N ARG A 58 -26.33 1.20 -8.37
CA ARG A 58 -25.42 1.56 -9.45
C ARG A 58 -24.13 2.15 -8.90
N TYR A 59 -23.04 1.87 -9.60
CA TYR A 59 -21.72 2.43 -9.34
C TYR A 59 -21.30 3.30 -10.51
N ALA A 60 -20.51 4.34 -10.22
CA ALA A 60 -19.71 5.06 -11.20
C ALA A 60 -18.30 5.27 -10.66
N SER A 61 -17.35 5.55 -11.56
CA SER A 61 -16.04 6.08 -11.17
C SER A 61 -15.74 7.44 -11.78
N ASP A 62 -14.95 8.22 -11.04
CA ASP A 62 -14.34 9.47 -11.45
C ASP A 62 -12.82 9.26 -11.41
N ASP A 63 -12.21 9.19 -12.60
CA ASP A 63 -10.84 8.74 -12.82
C ASP A 63 -9.98 9.91 -13.33
N ASP A 64 -8.91 10.24 -12.62
CA ASP A 64 -7.86 11.14 -13.14
C ASP A 64 -7.07 10.45 -14.26
N ASP A 65 -6.33 11.22 -15.06
CA ASP A 65 -5.43 10.68 -16.08
C ASP A 65 -4.21 9.98 -15.42
N LEU A 66 -3.99 8.69 -15.74
CA LEU A 66 -2.82 7.92 -15.31
C LEU A 66 -1.47 8.56 -15.70
N LYS A 67 -1.46 9.44 -16.69
CA LYS A 67 -0.26 10.18 -17.14
C LYS A 67 -0.05 11.50 -16.41
N SER A 68 -0.90 11.83 -15.43
CA SER A 68 -0.73 13.03 -14.61
C SER A 68 0.61 12.97 -13.85
N PRO A 69 1.36 14.08 -13.78
CA PRO A 69 2.59 14.15 -12.98
C PRO A 69 2.33 14.27 -11.46
N TYR A 70 1.06 14.30 -11.05
CA TYR A 70 0.63 14.37 -9.66
C TYR A 70 0.03 13.04 -9.20
N LEU A 71 -0.37 12.96 -7.93
CA LEU A 71 -1.17 11.84 -7.44
C LEU A 71 -2.40 11.64 -8.33
N VAL A 72 -2.63 10.40 -8.75
CA VAL A 72 -3.75 10.03 -9.62
C VAL A 72 -4.80 9.34 -8.78
N HIS A 73 -6.03 9.85 -8.83
CA HIS A 73 -7.14 9.31 -8.08
C HIS A 73 -8.12 8.57 -8.99
N CYS A 74 -8.71 7.50 -8.47
CA CYS A 74 -9.99 6.97 -8.94
C CYS A 74 -10.94 6.93 -7.76
N LYS A 75 -12.05 7.65 -7.84
CA LYS A 75 -13.11 7.63 -6.83
C LYS A 75 -14.24 6.75 -7.32
N VAL A 76 -14.82 5.91 -6.46
CA VAL A 76 -15.94 5.03 -6.82
C VAL A 76 -17.09 5.20 -5.83
N GLY A 77 -18.31 5.41 -6.33
CA GLY A 77 -19.51 5.62 -5.51
C GLY A 77 -20.81 5.53 -6.32
N ALA A 78 -21.91 6.09 -5.80
CA ALA A 78 -23.25 6.06 -6.41
C ALA A 78 -23.43 6.96 -7.66
N GLY A 79 -22.34 7.57 -8.14
CA GLY A 79 -22.35 8.49 -9.27
C GLY A 79 -22.11 9.94 -8.89
N MET A 80 -21.93 10.79 -9.89
CA MET A 80 -21.61 12.20 -9.71
C MET A 80 -22.85 13.01 -9.34
N SER A 81 -22.68 13.98 -8.45
CA SER A 81 -23.64 15.06 -8.22
C SER A 81 -23.56 16.11 -9.33
N ASP A 82 -24.56 16.98 -9.41
CA ASP A 82 -24.61 18.09 -10.38
C ASP A 82 -23.42 19.05 -10.24
N LYS A 83 -22.73 19.04 -9.08
CA LYS A 83 -21.53 19.85 -8.81
C LYS A 83 -20.22 19.12 -9.12
N GLY A 84 -20.29 17.93 -9.71
CA GLY A 84 -19.10 17.12 -10.04
C GLY A 84 -18.44 16.45 -8.82
N ALA A 85 -19.12 16.37 -7.68
CA ALA A 85 -18.63 15.58 -6.54
C ALA A 85 -19.22 14.16 -6.57
N MET A 86 -18.41 13.15 -6.27
CA MET A 86 -18.89 11.76 -6.12
C MET A 86 -19.87 11.66 -4.95
N ARG A 87 -21.06 11.08 -5.20
CA ARG A 87 -22.06 10.76 -4.16
C ARG A 87 -21.79 9.38 -3.61
N ASP A 88 -22.07 9.21 -2.31
CA ASP A 88 -21.92 7.95 -1.57
C ASP A 88 -20.60 7.26 -1.92
N LEU A 89 -19.50 7.99 -1.68
CA LEU A 89 -18.15 7.55 -2.01
C LEU A 89 -17.82 6.28 -1.21
N GLU A 90 -17.63 5.17 -1.89
CA GLU A 90 -17.33 3.87 -1.26
C GLU A 90 -15.85 3.75 -0.98
N PHE A 91 -15.02 4.00 -1.99
CA PHE A 91 -13.57 3.94 -1.89
C PHE A 91 -12.87 4.87 -2.90
N THR A 92 -11.61 5.13 -2.62
CA THR A 92 -10.69 5.84 -3.51
C THR A 92 -9.47 4.96 -3.76
N LEU A 93 -9.08 4.76 -5.02
CA LEU A 93 -7.74 4.33 -5.36
C LEU A 93 -6.83 5.55 -5.55
N VAL A 94 -5.62 5.46 -5.03
CA VAL A 94 -4.58 6.48 -5.17
C VAL A 94 -3.34 5.81 -5.74
N LEU A 95 -2.90 6.29 -6.89
CA LEU A 95 -1.64 5.93 -7.51
C LEU A 95 -0.67 7.09 -7.30
N GLY A 96 0.47 6.79 -6.68
CA GLY A 96 1.43 7.81 -6.30
C GLY A 96 2.85 7.26 -6.19
N SER A 97 3.73 8.08 -5.63
CA SER A 97 5.08 7.69 -5.27
C SER A 97 5.41 8.10 -3.85
N VAL A 98 6.27 7.30 -3.22
CA VAL A 98 6.81 7.60 -1.89
C VAL A 98 7.71 8.82 -1.99
N THR A 99 7.46 9.83 -1.16
CA THR A 99 8.22 11.08 -1.15
C THR A 99 9.03 11.20 0.13
N GLY A 100 10.36 11.35 0.03
CA GLY A 100 11.22 11.48 1.21
C GLY A 100 11.47 10.13 1.90
N GLN A 101 12.36 9.31 1.33
CA GLN A 101 12.68 7.98 1.86
C GLN A 101 13.62 8.06 3.07
N PHE A 102 13.05 8.06 4.28
CA PHE A 102 13.85 8.00 5.51
C PHE A 102 13.85 6.59 6.14
N SER A 103 12.74 5.84 6.01
CA SER A 103 12.60 4.49 6.58
C SER A 103 11.45 3.72 5.90
N VAL A 104 11.45 2.39 6.06
CA VAL A 104 10.35 1.48 5.69
C VAL A 104 9.07 1.85 6.44
N TRP A 105 9.18 2.35 7.67
CA TRP A 105 8.04 2.83 8.45
C TRP A 105 7.37 4.05 7.78
N ARG A 106 8.13 5.07 7.42
CA ARG A 106 7.57 6.25 6.71
C ARG A 106 7.05 5.89 5.32
N MET A 107 7.71 4.94 4.65
CA MET A 107 7.18 4.39 3.40
C MET A 107 5.81 3.73 3.61
N ALA A 108 5.61 3.00 4.71
CA ALA A 108 4.30 2.47 5.07
C ALA A 108 3.28 3.58 5.37
N ASP A 109 3.70 4.73 5.91
CA ASP A 109 2.83 5.89 6.16
C ASP A 109 2.30 6.47 4.86
N ASP A 110 3.16 6.61 3.85
CA ASP A 110 2.75 7.09 2.52
C ASP A 110 1.76 6.09 1.86
N ILE A 111 2.06 4.80 1.94
CA ILE A 111 1.38 3.74 1.19
C ILE A 111 0.06 3.31 1.81
N ALA A 112 -0.02 3.25 3.14
CA ALA A 112 -1.21 2.77 3.85
C ALA A 112 -1.75 3.80 4.85
N GLY A 113 -1.24 5.02 4.86
CA GLY A 113 -1.63 6.06 5.81
C GLY A 113 -0.93 5.92 7.15
N TYR A 114 -0.82 7.04 7.85
CA TYR A 114 -0.27 7.10 9.20
C TYR A 114 -1.11 6.26 10.17
N SER A 115 -0.48 5.25 10.78
CA SER A 115 -1.15 4.44 11.79
C SER A 115 -0.13 3.62 12.61
N PRO A 116 -0.27 3.56 13.95
CA PRO A 116 0.50 2.62 14.75
C PRO A 116 -0.02 1.18 14.61
N PHE A 117 -1.23 0.96 14.06
CA PHE A 117 -1.87 -0.34 13.90
C PHE A 117 -1.85 -0.76 12.42
N ARG A 118 -0.75 -1.37 11.96
CA ARG A 118 -0.61 -1.85 10.58
C ARG A 118 -0.25 -3.33 10.53
N GLY A 119 -0.92 -4.07 9.65
CA GLY A 119 -0.54 -5.43 9.27
C GLY A 119 0.27 -5.42 7.97
N ALA A 120 1.18 -6.38 7.83
CA ALA A 120 1.87 -6.64 6.56
C ALA A 120 0.96 -7.46 5.63
N VAL A 121 1.02 -7.17 4.33
CA VAL A 121 0.30 -7.93 3.31
C VAL A 121 1.19 -9.12 2.88
N ASP A 122 0.74 -10.36 3.07
CA ASP A 122 1.58 -11.53 2.72
C ASP A 122 1.90 -11.58 1.21
N GLY A 123 3.15 -11.94 0.90
CA GLY A 123 3.65 -12.10 -0.47
C GLY A 123 4.03 -10.82 -1.21
N VAL A 124 3.68 -9.64 -0.70
CA VAL A 124 3.95 -8.34 -1.35
C VAL A 124 4.38 -7.25 -0.34
N PRO A 125 5.21 -6.28 -0.72
CA PRO A 125 5.59 -5.13 0.10
C PRO A 125 4.40 -4.20 0.16
N GLY A 126 3.55 -4.47 1.14
CA GLY A 126 2.33 -3.74 1.36
C GLY A 126 1.91 -3.77 2.81
N TRP A 127 1.07 -2.80 3.15
CA TRP A 127 0.55 -2.61 4.49
C TRP A 127 -0.94 -2.38 4.43
N VAL A 128 -1.60 -2.72 5.52
CA VAL A 128 -3.02 -2.43 5.72
C VAL A 128 -3.26 -1.92 7.13
N ASN A 129 -4.15 -0.94 7.25
CA ASN A 129 -4.68 -0.45 8.51
C ASN A 129 -6.22 -0.56 8.52
N ARG A 130 -6.89 0.16 9.42
CA ARG A 130 -8.35 0.13 9.57
C ARG A 130 -9.13 0.59 8.34
N LYS A 131 -8.59 1.49 7.51
CA LYS A 131 -9.31 2.10 6.38
C LYS A 131 -8.53 2.15 5.07
N MET A 132 -7.25 1.82 5.10
CA MET A 132 -6.36 1.90 3.96
C MET A 132 -5.56 0.62 3.81
N ALA A 133 -5.33 0.22 2.57
CA ALA A 133 -4.33 -0.78 2.21
C ALA A 133 -3.52 -0.26 1.03
N GLY A 134 -2.24 -0.60 0.97
CA GLY A 134 -1.41 -0.22 -0.17
C GLY A 134 -0.28 -1.20 -0.42
N VAL A 135 0.20 -1.21 -1.65
CA VAL A 135 1.34 -2.03 -2.11
C VAL A 135 2.30 -1.20 -2.95
N LEU A 136 3.60 -1.51 -2.83
CA LEU A 136 4.56 -1.03 -3.81
C LEU A 136 4.33 -1.71 -5.16
N LEU A 137 4.34 -0.88 -6.20
CA LEU A 137 4.39 -1.32 -7.57
C LEU A 137 5.86 -1.61 -7.96
N PRO A 138 6.10 -2.37 -9.05
CA PRO A 138 7.44 -2.54 -9.60
C PRO A 138 8.13 -1.19 -9.85
N SER A 139 9.43 -1.12 -9.62
CA SER A 139 10.24 0.06 -9.92
C SER A 139 10.19 0.46 -11.40
N ALA A 140 9.95 -0.51 -12.30
CA ALA A 140 9.71 -0.22 -13.71
C ALA A 140 8.52 0.70 -13.97
N CYS A 141 7.54 0.82 -13.04
CA CYS A 141 6.41 1.73 -13.18
C CYS A 141 6.78 3.19 -12.92
N GLU A 142 7.92 3.45 -12.27
CA GLU A 142 8.40 4.81 -11.94
C GLU A 142 8.51 5.69 -13.20
N LYS A 143 9.09 5.13 -14.28
CA LYS A 143 9.25 5.84 -15.56
C LYS A 143 7.92 6.12 -16.24
N SER A 144 7.01 5.14 -16.27
CA SER A 144 5.70 5.30 -16.90
C SER A 144 4.84 6.34 -16.17
N LEU A 145 5.01 6.46 -14.85
CA LEU A 145 4.31 7.41 -14.00
C LEU A 145 5.01 8.77 -13.89
N GLN A 146 6.23 8.90 -14.42
CA GLN A 146 7.04 10.13 -14.32
C GLN A 146 7.23 10.61 -12.87
N VAL A 147 7.35 9.66 -11.94
CA VAL A 147 7.56 9.93 -10.52
C VAL A 147 9.03 9.75 -10.15
N GLY A 148 9.51 10.45 -9.12
CA GLY A 148 10.90 10.39 -8.65
C GLY A 148 11.13 9.47 -7.46
N GLY A 149 10.35 8.39 -7.32
CA GLY A 149 10.43 7.49 -6.19
C GLY A 149 9.58 6.22 -6.35
N PRO A 150 9.65 5.29 -5.38
CA PRO A 150 8.93 4.02 -5.37
C PRO A 150 7.44 4.25 -5.65
N PRO A 151 6.91 3.74 -6.77
CA PRO A 151 5.51 3.87 -7.07
C PRO A 151 4.69 2.95 -6.15
N TYR A 152 3.51 3.40 -5.74
CA TYR A 152 2.58 2.62 -4.95
C TYR A 152 1.14 2.77 -5.46
N LEU A 153 0.34 1.76 -5.20
CA LEU A 153 -1.11 1.84 -5.29
C LEU A 153 -1.70 1.67 -3.89
N ARG A 154 -2.64 2.54 -3.54
CA ARG A 154 -3.38 2.52 -2.28
C ARG A 154 -4.87 2.49 -2.55
N ILE A 155 -5.61 1.76 -1.73
CA ILE A 155 -7.06 1.87 -1.58
C ILE A 155 -7.38 2.51 -0.24
N GLU A 156 -8.30 3.48 -0.22
CA GLU A 156 -8.88 4.08 0.98
C GLU A 156 -10.40 3.85 0.96
N ALA A 157 -10.92 3.17 1.98
CA ALA A 157 -12.35 3.06 2.22
C ALA A 157 -12.85 4.36 2.87
N ASN A 158 -13.93 4.95 2.34
CA ASN A 158 -14.43 6.26 2.79
C ASN A 158 -15.65 6.17 3.70
N ASN A 159 -16.43 5.10 3.59
CA ASN A 159 -17.54 4.87 4.50
C ASN A 159 -16.97 4.28 5.79
N ASP A 160 -17.47 4.70 6.96
CA ASP A 160 -17.22 4.05 8.25
C ASP A 160 -17.83 2.63 8.20
N GLN A 161 -17.22 1.76 7.40
CA GLN A 161 -17.73 0.48 6.93
C GLN A 161 -17.62 -0.61 7.99
N GLU A 162 -18.08 -0.29 9.20
CA GLU A 162 -18.27 -1.17 10.36
C GLU A 162 -17.08 -1.29 11.32
N ASP A 163 -17.41 -1.79 12.52
CA ASP A 163 -16.50 -2.47 13.45
C ASP A 163 -15.82 -3.73 12.82
N THR A 164 -16.06 -4.06 11.54
CA THR A 164 -15.51 -5.25 10.84
C THR A 164 -14.01 -5.15 10.55
N TRP A 165 -13.37 -4.01 10.83
CA TRP A 165 -11.91 -4.01 10.91
C TRP A 165 -11.41 -5.03 11.96
N LYS A 166 -12.20 -5.34 13.00
CA LYS A 166 -11.85 -6.32 14.03
C LYS A 166 -11.98 -7.77 13.55
N ASP A 167 -12.89 -8.04 12.61
CA ASP A 167 -13.09 -9.39 12.05
C ASP A 167 -12.27 -9.64 10.78
N GLY A 168 -11.50 -8.64 10.33
CA GLY A 168 -10.58 -8.73 9.21
C GLY A 168 -11.24 -8.65 7.83
N LYS A 169 -12.57 -8.65 7.73
CA LYS A 169 -13.24 -8.74 6.42
C LYS A 169 -13.01 -7.51 5.56
N LEU A 170 -12.90 -6.32 6.15
CA LEU A 170 -12.58 -5.11 5.38
C LEU A 170 -11.17 -5.20 4.79
N GLN A 171 -10.20 -5.70 5.57
CA GLN A 171 -8.82 -5.91 5.13
C GLN A 171 -8.76 -6.92 3.98
N GLU A 172 -9.53 -8.00 4.06
CA GLU A 172 -9.66 -8.98 2.99
C GLU A 172 -10.19 -8.36 1.68
N ARG A 173 -11.30 -7.60 1.76
CA ARG A 173 -11.91 -6.94 0.59
C ARG A 173 -10.97 -5.90 -0.02
N MET A 174 -10.34 -5.07 0.81
CA MET A 174 -9.34 -4.09 0.37
C MET A 174 -8.17 -4.78 -0.33
N ALA A 175 -7.59 -5.84 0.25
CA ALA A 175 -6.48 -6.56 -0.34
C ALA A 175 -6.87 -7.17 -1.70
N ALA A 176 -8.04 -7.81 -1.79
CA ALA A 176 -8.51 -8.42 -3.03
C ALA A 176 -8.68 -7.39 -4.17
N VAL A 177 -9.34 -6.26 -3.89
CA VAL A 177 -9.54 -5.19 -4.87
C VAL A 177 -8.22 -4.52 -5.23
N LEU A 178 -7.37 -4.26 -4.24
CA LEU A 178 -6.05 -3.65 -4.43
C LEU A 178 -5.14 -4.51 -5.32
N MET A 179 -5.06 -5.83 -5.10
CA MET A 179 -4.21 -6.70 -5.92
C MET A 179 -4.68 -6.76 -7.37
N LYS A 180 -6.00 -6.78 -7.59
CA LYS A 180 -6.57 -6.73 -8.94
C LYS A 180 -6.28 -5.41 -9.63
N ALA A 181 -6.50 -4.29 -8.94
CA ALA A 181 -6.19 -2.96 -9.45
C ALA A 181 -4.69 -2.80 -9.75
N ALA A 182 -3.81 -3.26 -8.85
CA ALA A 182 -2.36 -3.22 -9.03
C ALA A 182 -1.94 -4.00 -10.28
N THR A 183 -2.48 -5.22 -10.47
CA THR A 183 -2.24 -6.01 -11.69
C THR A 183 -2.66 -5.24 -12.94
N GLY A 184 -3.91 -4.75 -12.99
CA GLY A 184 -4.43 -4.02 -14.15
C GLY A 184 -3.67 -2.71 -14.44
N VAL A 185 -3.24 -1.98 -13.41
CA VAL A 185 -2.42 -0.77 -13.55
C VAL A 185 -1.05 -1.14 -14.13
N THR A 186 -0.39 -2.18 -13.61
CA THR A 186 0.93 -2.58 -14.13
C THR A 186 0.88 -3.07 -15.58
N GLU A 187 -0.20 -3.76 -15.97
CA GLU A 187 -0.44 -4.19 -17.35
C GLU A 187 -0.64 -2.99 -18.28
N LYS A 188 -1.49 -2.03 -17.89
CA LYS A 188 -1.75 -0.80 -18.66
C LYS A 188 -0.54 0.09 -18.83
N LEU A 189 0.32 0.15 -17.80
CA LEU A 189 1.55 0.94 -17.83
C LEU A 189 2.74 0.16 -18.41
N HIS A 190 2.53 -1.10 -18.81
CA HIS A 190 3.54 -2.00 -19.35
C HIS A 190 4.80 -2.15 -18.47
N CYS A 191 4.64 -2.04 -17.15
CA CYS A 191 5.77 -1.98 -16.23
C CYS A 191 6.20 -3.34 -15.64
N SER A 192 5.96 -4.44 -16.37
CA SER A 192 6.46 -5.81 -16.11
C SER A 192 6.40 -6.26 -14.64
N ALA A 193 5.34 -6.99 -14.28
CA ALA A 193 5.25 -7.69 -12.99
C ALA A 193 4.70 -9.11 -13.19
N PRO A 194 5.14 -10.11 -12.38
CA PRO A 194 4.25 -11.22 -12.10
C PRO A 194 2.96 -10.67 -11.45
N SER A 195 1.81 -11.22 -11.83
CA SER A 195 0.50 -10.81 -11.32
C SER A 195 0.48 -10.70 -9.79
N PHE A 196 -0.10 -9.63 -9.26
CA PHE A 196 -0.34 -9.52 -7.82
C PHE A 196 -1.39 -10.56 -7.42
N THR A 197 -1.06 -11.38 -6.43
CA THR A 197 -1.97 -12.43 -5.94
C THR A 197 -2.62 -11.96 -4.66
N VAL A 198 -3.92 -12.24 -4.53
CA VAL A 198 -4.64 -11.96 -3.29
C VAL A 198 -3.99 -12.79 -2.15
N PRO A 199 -3.65 -12.16 -1.02
CA PRO A 199 -3.10 -12.87 0.13
C PRO A 199 -3.99 -14.04 0.55
N LYS A 200 -3.38 -15.15 0.95
CA LYS A 200 -4.12 -16.35 1.41
C LYS A 200 -4.68 -16.19 2.83
N THR A 201 -4.06 -15.30 3.60
CA THR A 201 -4.45 -14.99 4.97
C THR A 201 -4.82 -13.52 5.04
N VAL A 202 -5.89 -13.23 5.77
CA VAL A 202 -6.28 -11.85 6.07
C VAL A 202 -5.16 -11.24 6.91
N PRO A 203 -4.59 -10.08 6.50
CA PRO A 203 -3.64 -9.40 7.35
C PRO A 203 -4.32 -8.98 8.66
N GLU A 204 -3.82 -9.49 9.78
CA GLU A 204 -4.30 -9.09 11.09
C GLU A 204 -3.77 -7.70 11.43
N LEU A 205 -4.65 -6.85 11.93
CA LEU A 205 -4.23 -5.57 12.50
C LEU A 205 -3.59 -5.82 13.87
N VAL A 206 -2.48 -5.14 14.09
CA VAL A 206 -1.74 -5.25 15.35
C VAL A 206 -2.52 -4.55 16.46
N GLU A 207 -2.80 -5.27 17.54
CA GLU A 207 -3.36 -4.70 18.76
C GLU A 207 -2.25 -4.24 19.72
N PRO A 208 -2.50 -3.18 20.51
CA PRO A 208 -1.56 -2.77 21.54
C PRO A 208 -1.45 -3.86 22.59
N ARG A 209 -0.23 -4.10 23.06
CA ARG A 209 0.01 -4.89 24.25
C ARG A 209 0.97 -4.16 25.21
N PRO A 210 0.91 -4.45 26.51
CA PRO A 210 1.92 -3.95 27.44
C PRO A 210 3.33 -4.35 26.98
N LEU A 211 4.25 -3.39 26.99
CA LEU A 211 5.65 -3.65 26.69
C LEU A 211 6.28 -4.50 27.80
N ASP A 212 6.96 -5.58 27.41
CA ASP A 212 7.78 -6.38 28.32
C ASP A 212 9.18 -5.75 28.42
N PRO A 213 9.62 -5.26 29.59
CA PRO A 213 10.92 -4.62 29.74
C PRO A 213 12.11 -5.56 29.50
N GLY A 214 11.91 -6.89 29.57
CA GLY A 214 12.93 -7.91 29.30
C GLY A 214 12.85 -8.53 27.90
N ALA A 215 11.77 -8.28 27.16
CA ALA A 215 11.53 -8.85 25.85
C ALA A 215 10.72 -7.91 24.95
N ALA A 216 11.10 -6.63 24.91
CA ALA A 216 10.37 -5.63 24.15
C ALA A 216 10.32 -6.03 22.67
N CYS A 217 9.21 -5.71 22.02
CA CYS A 217 8.90 -6.13 20.67
C CYS A 217 8.88 -7.66 20.47
N GLY A 218 8.81 -8.46 21.54
CA GLY A 218 8.96 -9.92 21.46
C GLY A 218 10.39 -10.38 21.16
N LEU A 219 11.39 -9.51 21.32
CA LEU A 219 12.80 -9.82 21.15
C LEU A 219 13.45 -10.05 22.52
N PRO A 220 13.82 -11.29 22.89
CA PRO A 220 14.42 -11.57 24.18
C PRO A 220 15.67 -10.73 24.44
N GLY A 221 15.75 -10.10 25.61
CA GLY A 221 16.87 -9.24 25.99
C GLY A 221 16.89 -7.86 25.34
N PHE A 222 15.94 -7.55 24.45
CA PHE A 222 15.79 -6.20 23.91
C PHE A 222 15.06 -5.30 24.91
N ALA A 223 15.77 -4.28 25.40
CA ALA A 223 15.26 -3.32 26.38
C ALA A 223 15.49 -1.88 25.87
N PRO A 224 14.59 -1.35 25.02
CA PRO A 224 14.76 -0.04 24.37
C PRO A 224 14.56 1.14 25.32
N LEU A 225 13.93 0.90 26.47
CA LEU A 225 13.62 1.89 27.49
C LEU A 225 14.65 1.88 28.62
N ARG A 226 14.74 3.00 29.34
CA ARG A 226 15.49 3.14 30.59
C ARG A 226 14.70 2.46 31.73
N PRO A 227 15.37 1.95 32.78
CA PRO A 227 14.69 1.27 33.89
C PRO A 227 13.63 2.10 34.62
N SER A 228 13.72 3.44 34.56
CA SER A 228 12.79 4.37 35.20
C SER A 228 11.63 4.79 34.29
N ALA A 229 11.47 4.17 33.12
CA ALA A 229 10.39 4.48 32.20
C ALA A 229 9.03 4.08 32.81
N PRO A 230 7.93 4.84 32.57
CA PRO A 230 6.58 4.39 32.90
C PRO A 230 6.20 3.12 32.13
N ALA A 231 4.98 2.63 32.32
CA ALA A 231 4.47 1.52 31.50
C ALA A 231 4.21 2.00 30.07
N PHE A 232 4.72 1.28 29.07
CA PHE A 232 4.52 1.56 27.65
C PHE A 232 3.68 0.48 27.00
N GLU A 233 3.15 0.80 25.82
CA GLU A 233 2.53 -0.18 24.94
C GLU A 233 3.38 -0.36 23.69
N GLU A 234 3.34 -1.56 23.15
CA GLU A 234 3.96 -1.91 21.89
C GLU A 234 2.95 -2.52 20.90
N TYR A 235 3.25 -2.32 19.63
CA TYR A 235 2.56 -2.89 18.48
C TYR A 235 3.59 -3.70 17.71
N VAL A 236 3.43 -5.02 17.64
CA VAL A 236 4.35 -5.90 16.91
C VAL A 236 3.61 -6.61 15.79
N THR A 237 4.10 -6.50 14.56
CA THR A 237 3.51 -7.25 13.45
C THR A 237 3.77 -8.75 13.60
N PRO A 238 2.74 -9.61 13.38
CA PRO A 238 2.97 -11.04 13.25
C PRO A 238 3.64 -11.34 11.91
N GLY A 239 4.50 -12.37 11.86
CA GLY A 239 5.08 -12.86 10.60
C GLY A 239 6.57 -13.20 10.65
N ASP A 240 7.10 -13.58 9.48
CA ASP A 240 8.53 -13.85 9.28
C ASP A 240 9.31 -12.57 8.93
N ALA A 241 10.64 -12.67 8.86
CA ALA A 241 11.55 -11.54 8.63
C ALA A 241 11.38 -10.84 7.25
N ARG A 242 10.43 -11.24 6.40
CA ARG A 242 10.13 -10.51 5.16
C ARG A 242 9.70 -9.08 5.47
N LEU A 243 8.90 -8.87 6.52
CA LEU A 243 8.53 -7.54 7.01
C LEU A 243 8.01 -7.62 8.45
N TRP A 244 8.94 -7.54 9.40
CA TRP A 244 8.64 -7.40 10.82
C TRP A 244 8.75 -5.93 11.22
N SER A 245 7.81 -5.43 12.02
CA SER A 245 7.90 -4.11 12.62
C SER A 245 7.39 -4.10 14.05
N CYS A 246 7.94 -3.19 14.83
CA CYS A 246 7.51 -2.88 16.17
C CYS A 246 7.40 -1.38 16.35
N ALA A 247 6.29 -0.90 16.92
CA ALA A 247 6.14 0.48 17.36
C ALA A 247 5.94 0.51 18.87
N ILE A 248 6.69 1.35 19.58
CA ILE A 248 6.55 1.58 21.01
C ILE A 248 5.96 2.97 21.19
N ARG A 249 4.78 3.05 21.80
CA ARG A 249 4.01 4.29 21.95
C ARG A 249 4.21 4.91 23.33
N PHE A 250 4.48 6.22 23.37
CA PHE A 250 4.58 6.95 24.63
C PHE A 250 3.20 7.09 25.29
N PRO A 251 3.08 6.89 26.62
CA PRO A 251 1.79 6.98 27.31
C PRO A 251 1.10 8.35 27.19
N ASP A 252 1.90 9.41 27.23
CA ASP A 252 1.44 10.80 27.25
C ASP A 252 1.51 11.48 25.87
N ASP A 253 2.00 10.78 24.84
CA ASP A 253 2.10 11.26 23.47
C ASP A 253 1.68 10.15 22.49
N PRO A 254 0.40 10.13 22.06
CA PRO A 254 -0.13 9.08 21.19
C PRO A 254 0.48 9.10 19.79
N ASP A 255 1.01 10.24 19.35
CA ASP A 255 1.71 10.39 18.06
C ASP A 255 3.21 10.07 18.21
N GLY A 256 3.68 10.06 19.45
CA GLY A 256 5.02 9.73 19.78
C GLY A 256 5.26 8.22 19.76
N VAL A 257 6.08 7.80 18.81
CA VAL A 257 6.46 6.39 18.65
C VAL A 257 7.94 6.23 18.36
N VAL A 258 8.54 5.19 18.94
CA VAL A 258 9.82 4.64 18.49
C VAL A 258 9.52 3.40 17.67
N ASN A 259 10.01 3.36 16.43
CA ASN A 259 9.70 2.29 15.50
C ASN A 259 10.96 1.49 15.17
N PHE A 260 10.79 0.17 15.10
CA PHE A 260 11.79 -0.79 14.68
C PHE A 260 11.25 -1.56 13.50
N THR A 261 12.12 -1.89 12.55
CA THR A 261 11.74 -2.68 11.37
C THR A 261 12.88 -3.62 11.01
N VAL A 262 12.51 -4.86 10.66
CA VAL A 262 13.39 -5.85 10.05
C VAL A 262 12.75 -6.29 8.74
N THR A 263 13.48 -6.21 7.64
CA THR A 263 12.99 -6.68 6.35
C THR A 263 14.07 -7.38 5.53
N GLN A 264 13.66 -8.50 4.92
CA GLN A 264 14.39 -9.25 3.91
C GLN A 264 13.77 -9.11 2.51
N ASP A 265 12.71 -8.31 2.33
CA ASP A 265 12.11 -8.13 1.01
C ASP A 265 13.13 -7.45 0.06
N PRO A 266 13.45 -8.06 -1.10
CA PRO A 266 14.43 -7.50 -2.03
C PRO A 266 14.10 -6.10 -2.53
N ARG A 267 12.82 -5.74 -2.65
CA ARG A 267 12.40 -4.41 -3.10
C ARG A 267 12.67 -3.39 -2.00
N LEU A 268 12.29 -3.69 -0.77
CA LEU A 268 12.54 -2.81 0.38
C LEU A 268 14.03 -2.64 0.64
N THR A 269 14.80 -3.74 0.64
CA THR A 269 16.26 -3.68 0.82
C THR A 269 17.00 -3.00 -0.32
N TRP A 270 16.43 -2.97 -1.53
CA TRP A 270 16.99 -2.22 -2.67
C TRP A 270 16.83 -0.70 -2.51
N PHE A 271 15.70 -0.22 -1.98
CA PHE A 271 15.50 1.21 -1.71
C PHE A 271 16.39 1.74 -0.57
N PHE A 272 16.91 0.86 0.28
CA PHE A 272 17.79 1.21 1.39
C PHE A 272 19.11 0.41 1.31
N PRO A 273 19.99 0.72 0.34
CA PRO A 273 21.17 -0.09 0.01
C PRO A 273 22.34 0.10 0.98
N ASP A 274 22.34 1.15 1.78
CA ASP A 274 23.47 1.52 2.63
C ASP A 274 23.08 1.62 4.10
N GLU A 275 24.07 1.41 4.97
CA GLU A 275 23.99 1.77 6.37
C GLU A 275 23.85 3.28 6.54
N GLY A 276 23.27 3.70 7.65
CA GLY A 276 23.16 5.12 7.97
C GLY A 276 22.58 5.33 9.35
N PRO A 277 22.28 6.59 9.72
CA PRO A 277 21.70 6.88 11.01
C PRO A 277 20.43 6.03 11.24
N GLY A 278 20.45 5.17 12.27
CA GLY A 278 19.33 4.28 12.60
C GLY A 278 19.04 3.20 11.56
N ARG A 279 19.99 2.85 10.69
CA ARG A 279 19.87 1.77 9.71
C ARG A 279 21.12 0.91 9.71
N THR A 280 20.94 -0.40 9.84
CA THR A 280 22.00 -1.40 9.82
C THR A 280 21.66 -2.47 8.80
N VAL A 281 22.65 -3.02 8.12
CA VAL A 281 22.46 -4.11 7.16
C VAL A 281 23.18 -5.36 7.65
N LEU A 282 22.43 -6.44 7.83
CA LEU A 282 22.94 -7.73 8.26
C LEU A 282 22.86 -8.76 7.14
N THR A 283 23.61 -9.86 7.32
CA THR A 283 23.36 -11.11 6.61
C THR A 283 22.80 -12.11 7.60
N CYS A 284 21.61 -12.61 7.30
CA CYS A 284 20.75 -13.38 8.18
C CYS A 284 20.17 -14.51 7.33
N SER A 285 20.40 -15.76 7.73
CA SER A 285 20.07 -16.95 6.92
C SER A 285 20.54 -16.86 5.45
N GLY A 286 21.70 -16.24 5.21
CA GLY A 286 22.27 -16.01 3.88
C GLY A 286 21.59 -14.92 3.04
N ARG A 287 20.65 -14.16 3.61
CA ARG A 287 19.93 -13.07 2.96
C ARG A 287 20.31 -11.71 3.53
N ARG A 288 20.34 -10.71 2.66
CA ARG A 288 20.47 -9.31 3.06
C ARG A 288 19.25 -8.92 3.88
N THR A 289 19.50 -8.40 5.08
CA THR A 289 18.46 -8.02 6.04
C THR A 289 18.69 -6.59 6.50
N LEU A 290 17.69 -5.75 6.27
CA LEU A 290 17.72 -4.36 6.67
C LEU A 290 17.05 -4.23 8.05
N LEU A 291 17.79 -3.65 9.00
CA LEU A 291 17.30 -3.26 10.31
C LEU A 291 17.18 -1.73 10.32
N GLN A 292 16.05 -1.23 10.78
CA GLN A 292 15.86 0.21 10.95
C GLN A 292 15.28 0.50 12.33
N SER A 293 15.81 1.54 12.95
CA SER A 293 15.24 2.20 14.12
C SER A 293 14.95 3.64 13.73
N ASP A 294 13.68 4.01 13.70
CA ASP A 294 13.24 5.38 13.40
C ASP A 294 12.61 5.99 14.65
N ARG A 295 12.91 7.25 14.90
CA ARG A 295 12.19 8.09 15.86
C ARG A 295 11.50 9.13 15.01
N PHE A 296 10.21 9.35 15.24
CA PHE A 296 9.52 10.37 14.47
C PHE A 296 10.22 11.72 14.70
N ASP A 297 10.85 12.29 13.65
CA ASP A 297 11.77 13.45 13.67
C ASP A 297 11.09 14.78 14.03
N ARG A 298 9.98 14.76 14.77
CA ARG A 298 9.43 15.99 15.39
C ARG A 298 10.20 16.34 16.66
N SER A 299 11.52 16.47 16.51
CA SER A 299 12.48 17.16 17.38
C SER A 299 12.52 16.69 18.84
N ASP A 300 13.51 17.16 19.57
CA ASP A 300 13.85 16.80 20.95
C ASP A 300 12.80 17.24 22.01
N ALA A 301 11.54 17.41 21.58
CA ALA A 301 10.39 17.92 22.32
C ALA A 301 9.27 16.88 22.52
N MET A 302 9.47 15.64 22.08
CA MET A 302 8.51 14.56 22.33
C MET A 302 8.48 14.20 23.82
N SER A 303 7.29 14.17 24.40
CA SER A 303 7.10 13.70 25.77
C SER A 303 7.53 12.23 25.87
N GLY A 304 8.40 11.91 26.83
CA GLY A 304 8.87 10.56 27.08
C GLY A 304 10.11 10.13 26.29
N ALA A 305 10.66 10.97 25.40
CA ALA A 305 11.92 10.67 24.71
C ALA A 305 13.09 10.45 25.69
N GLU A 306 13.05 11.10 26.85
CA GLU A 306 13.97 10.92 27.97
C GLU A 306 13.97 9.51 28.57
N HIS A 307 12.90 8.73 28.33
CA HIS A 307 12.77 7.34 28.76
C HIS A 307 13.36 6.34 27.77
N VAL A 308 13.66 6.75 26.53
CA VAL A 308 14.30 5.89 25.54
C VAL A 308 15.81 5.92 25.74
N ARG A 309 16.49 4.79 25.52
CA ARG A 309 17.96 4.75 25.50
C ARG A 309 18.53 5.65 24.41
N PRO A 310 19.77 6.14 24.50
CA PRO A 310 20.41 6.86 23.40
C PRO A 310 20.38 6.09 22.09
N ARG A 311 20.35 6.79 20.94
CA ARG A 311 20.19 6.17 19.62
C ARG A 311 21.23 5.08 19.34
N GLU A 312 22.50 5.33 19.67
CA GLU A 312 23.60 4.38 19.41
C GLU A 312 23.45 3.10 20.24
N GLU A 313 23.18 3.23 21.54
CA GLU A 313 22.89 2.08 22.41
C GLU A 313 21.67 1.31 21.96
N LEU A 314 20.63 2.02 21.53
CA LEU A 314 19.39 1.44 21.04
C LEU A 314 19.61 0.63 19.76
N SER A 315 20.33 1.19 18.78
CA SER A 315 20.68 0.50 17.54
C SER A 315 21.51 -0.75 17.80
N ALA A 316 22.53 -0.67 18.66
CA ALA A 316 23.38 -1.81 18.99
C ALA A 316 22.59 -2.92 19.73
N ALA A 317 21.73 -2.54 20.69
CA ALA A 317 20.87 -3.49 21.39
C ALA A 317 19.86 -4.16 20.45
N PHE A 318 19.27 -3.40 19.52
CA PHE A 318 18.34 -3.93 18.53
C PHE A 318 19.03 -4.90 17.58
N GLU A 319 20.21 -4.53 17.04
CA GLU A 319 21.00 -5.41 16.18
C GLU A 319 21.34 -6.73 16.87
N LYS A 320 21.83 -6.66 18.11
CA LYS A 320 22.16 -7.85 18.91
C LYS A 320 20.92 -8.74 19.08
N ALA A 321 19.80 -8.17 19.51
CA ALA A 321 18.58 -8.93 19.75
C ALA A 321 18.04 -9.60 18.47
N VAL A 322 18.12 -8.92 17.32
CA VAL A 322 17.73 -9.49 16.02
C VAL A 322 18.63 -10.67 15.65
N ARG A 323 19.95 -10.55 15.80
CA ARG A 323 20.92 -11.64 15.51
C ARG A 323 20.67 -12.90 16.35
N GLU A 324 20.18 -12.73 17.57
CA GLU A 324 19.89 -13.83 18.50
C GLU A 324 18.46 -14.40 18.34
N SER A 325 17.63 -13.76 17.51
CA SER A 325 16.23 -14.14 17.29
C SER A 325 16.03 -15.01 16.05
N SER A 326 14.81 -15.53 15.87
CA SER A 326 14.40 -16.23 14.65
C SER A 326 14.27 -15.32 13.42
N LEU A 327 14.44 -14.00 13.57
CA LEU A 327 14.36 -13.05 12.46
C LEU A 327 15.64 -13.01 11.60
N CYS A 328 16.73 -13.71 11.98
CA CYS A 328 18.03 -13.60 11.31
C CYS A 328 18.50 -14.83 10.47
#